data_AF-A0A6P0UAE8-F1
#
_entry.id   AF-A0A6P0UAE8-F1
#
_cell.length_a   1.000
_cell.length_b   1.000
_cell.length_c   1.000
_cell.angle_alpha   90.00
_cell.angle_beta   90.00
_cell.angle_gamma   90.00
#
_symmetry.space_group_name_H-M   'P 1'
#
loop_
_entity.id
_entity.type
_entity.pdbx_description
1 polymer ?
#
loop_
_entity_poly.entity_id
_entity_poly.type
_entity_poly.pdbx_seq_one_letter_code
_entity_poly.pdbx_strand_id
1 'polypeptide(L)'
;MIKTNVNITPEAQELLIKAAAKKQVSIEELASEILNEAIQNKLAKVVNISENKKEYPSNPLANKQPYLDYADPQEPAIPLGEWDMKNSYGIIINQ
;
A
#
# COMPACT_ATOMS: atom_id res chain seq x y z
N MET A 1 20.69 -3.47 -10.62
CA MET A 1 20.20 -4.85 -10.75
C MET A 1 20.15 -5.47 -9.36
N ILE A 2 18.98 -5.93 -8.91
CA ILE A 2 18.82 -6.54 -7.59
C ILE A 2 19.00 -8.05 -7.76
N LYS A 3 19.86 -8.68 -6.96
CA LYS A 3 20.05 -10.13 -6.92
C LYS A 3 19.59 -10.64 -5.56
N THR A 4 18.86 -11.75 -5.55
CA THR A 4 18.37 -12.38 -4.32
C THR A 4 18.58 -13.88 -4.42
N ASN A 5 18.90 -14.50 -3.29
CA ASN A 5 18.98 -15.95 -3.21
C ASN A 5 17.58 -16.50 -2.97
N VAL A 6 17.19 -17.47 -3.78
CA VAL A 6 15.87 -18.11 -3.69
C VAL A 6 16.09 -19.58 -3.37
N ASN A 7 15.44 -20.05 -2.30
CA ASN A 7 15.45 -21.47 -1.99
C ASN A 7 14.42 -22.19 -2.86
N ILE A 8 14.84 -23.25 -3.55
CA ILE A 8 13.98 -24.08 -4.39
C ILE A 8 14.22 -25.55 -4.07
N THR A 9 13.26 -26.40 -4.44
CA THR A 9 13.42 -27.84 -4.26
C THR A 9 14.50 -28.40 -5.20
N PRO A 10 15.21 -29.48 -4.83
CA PRO A 10 16.23 -30.09 -5.70
C PRO A 10 15.69 -30.51 -7.06
N GLU A 11 14.47 -31.04 -7.11
CA GLU A 11 13.79 -31.41 -8.37
C GLU A 11 13.56 -30.18 -9.27
N ALA A 12 13.09 -29.07 -8.70
CA ALA A 12 12.90 -27.83 -9.46
C ALA A 12 14.23 -27.27 -9.97
N GLN A 13 15.31 -27.38 -9.18
CA GLN A 13 16.64 -26.97 -9.59
C GLN A 13 17.14 -27.78 -10.79
N GLU A 14 16.99 -29.10 -10.77
CA GLU A 14 17.40 -29.96 -11.89
C GLU A 14 16.63 -29.63 -13.17
N LEU A 15 15.31 -29.42 -13.07
CA LEU A 15 14.48 -29.00 -14.19
C LEU A 15 14.90 -27.63 -14.74
N LEU A 16 15.19 -26.66 -13.86
CA LEU A 16 15.63 -25.33 -14.24
C LEU A 16 16.96 -25.37 -14.99
N ILE A 17 17.92 -26.17 -14.53
CA ILE A 17 19.22 -26.35 -15.19
C ILE A 17 19.02 -26.97 -16.59
N LYS A 18 18.21 -28.02 -16.70
CA LYS A 18 17.91 -28.68 -17.99
C LYS A 18 17.23 -27.71 -18.96
N ALA A 19 16.29 -26.92 -18.49
CA ALA A 19 15.57 -25.94 -19.29
C ALA A 19 16.47 -24.79 -19.75
N ALA A 20 17.34 -24.28 -18.87
CA ALA A 20 18.31 -23.23 -19.19
C ALA A 20 19.30 -23.70 -20.26
N ALA A 21 19.82 -24.92 -20.12
CA ALA A 21 20.70 -25.53 -21.12
C ALA A 21 20.00 -25.67 -22.48
N LYS A 22 18.74 -26.13 -22.50
CA LYS A 22 17.95 -26.25 -23.73
C LYS A 22 17.70 -24.90 -24.41
N LYS A 23 17.46 -23.84 -23.62
CA LYS A 23 17.25 -22.48 -24.12
C LYS A 23 18.57 -21.73 -24.42
N GLN A 24 19.73 -22.29 -24.06
CA GLN A 24 21.05 -21.65 -24.17
C GLN A 24 21.13 -20.28 -23.46
N VAL A 25 20.47 -20.17 -22.30
CA VAL A 25 20.47 -18.96 -21.46
C VAL A 25 21.05 -19.28 -20.08
N SER A 26 21.38 -18.23 -19.32
CA SER A 26 21.79 -18.39 -17.93
C SER A 26 20.62 -18.84 -17.04
N ILE A 27 20.94 -19.53 -15.94
CA ILE A 27 19.93 -20.03 -14.99
C ILE A 27 19.21 -18.84 -14.33
N GLU A 28 19.95 -17.77 -14.03
CA GLU A 28 19.45 -16.55 -13.43
C GLU A 28 18.48 -15.80 -14.34
N GLU A 29 18.78 -15.77 -15.65
CA GLU A 29 17.94 -15.13 -16.64
C GLU A 29 16.63 -15.90 -16.83
N LEU A 30 16.71 -17.24 -16.95
CA LEU A 30 15.50 -18.06 -17.01
C LEU A 30 14.66 -17.98 -15.74
N ALA A 31 15.29 -17.97 -14.56
CA ALA A 31 14.58 -17.81 -13.30
C ALA A 31 13.87 -16.44 -13.21
N SER A 32 14.52 -15.39 -13.71
CA SER A 32 13.94 -14.04 -13.76
C SER A 32 12.76 -13.97 -14.72
N GLU A 33 12.87 -14.59 -15.90
CA GLU A 33 11.79 -14.71 -16.90
C GLU A 33 10.56 -15.38 -16.29
N ILE A 34 10.75 -16.55 -15.66
CA ILE A 34 9.67 -17.33 -15.03
C ILE A 34 9.01 -16.54 -13.89
N LEU A 35 9.80 -15.90 -13.03
CA LEU A 35 9.27 -15.12 -11.92
C LEU A 35 8.46 -13.92 -12.42
N ASN A 36 8.95 -13.22 -13.44
CA ASN A 36 8.24 -12.09 -14.03
C ASN A 36 6.91 -12.53 -14.64
N GLU A 37 6.89 -13.63 -15.40
CA GLU A 37 5.66 -14.19 -15.97
C GLU A 37 4.65 -14.60 -14.87
N ALA A 38 5.12 -15.27 -13.83
CA ALA A 38 4.28 -15.68 -12.71
C ALA A 38 3.68 -14.47 -11.95
N ILE A 39 4.44 -13.39 -11.79
CA ILE A 39 3.96 -12.14 -11.19
C ILE A 39 2.88 -11.52 -12.08
N GLN A 40 3.11 -11.39 -13.37
CA GLN A 40 2.11 -10.82 -14.31
C GLN A 40 0.83 -11.64 -14.29
N ASN A 41 0.94 -12.98 -14.34
CA ASN A 41 -0.22 -13.88 -14.29
C ASN A 41 -1.00 -13.78 -12.98
N LYS A 42 -0.30 -13.68 -11.83
CA LYS A 42 -0.96 -13.50 -10.52
C LYS A 42 -1.59 -12.11 -10.39
N LEU A 43 -0.91 -11.05 -10.82
CA LEU A 43 -1.44 -9.69 -10.75
C LEU A 43 -2.61 -9.50 -11.71
N ALA A 44 -2.57 -10.03 -12.92
CA ALA A 44 -3.71 -10.03 -13.84
C ALA A 44 -4.94 -10.72 -13.23
N LYS A 45 -4.72 -11.83 -12.50
CA LYS A 45 -5.79 -12.50 -11.75
C LYS A 45 -6.33 -11.64 -10.60
N VAL A 46 -5.50 -10.84 -9.93
CA VAL A 46 -5.92 -9.92 -8.86
C VAL A 46 -6.65 -8.70 -9.40
N VAL A 47 -6.21 -8.13 -10.54
CA VAL A 47 -6.87 -6.99 -11.20
C VAL A 47 -8.29 -7.35 -11.64
N ASN A 48 -8.49 -8.57 -12.16
CA ASN A 48 -9.84 -9.06 -12.50
C ASN A 48 -10.77 -9.24 -11.30
N ILE A 49 -10.25 -9.32 -10.07
CA ILE A 49 -11.07 -9.37 -8.83
C ILE A 49 -11.41 -7.95 -8.34
N SER A 50 -10.71 -6.92 -8.84
CA SER A 50 -10.80 -5.54 -8.35
C SER A 50 -11.83 -4.65 -9.06
N GLU A 51 -12.55 -5.15 -10.08
CA GLU A 51 -13.76 -4.50 -10.61
C GLU A 51 -14.97 -4.65 -9.67
N ASN A 52 -14.75 -4.74 -8.36
CA ASN A 52 -15.78 -4.30 -7.43
C ASN A 52 -15.76 -2.78 -7.49
N LYS A 53 -16.60 -2.20 -8.35
CA LYS A 53 -16.98 -0.79 -8.29
C LYS A 53 -17.38 -0.51 -6.85
N LYS A 54 -16.44 0.00 -6.05
CA LYS A 54 -16.77 0.55 -4.74
C LYS A 54 -17.62 1.77 -5.05
N GLU A 55 -18.94 1.59 -5.03
CA GLU A 55 -19.88 2.69 -4.86
C GLU A 55 -19.53 3.30 -3.50
N TYR A 56 -18.64 4.30 -3.54
CA TYR A 56 -18.44 5.14 -2.38
C TYR A 56 -19.76 5.86 -2.13
N PRO A 57 -20.29 5.83 -0.89
CA PRO A 57 -21.51 6.54 -0.58
C PRO A 57 -21.33 8.01 -0.94
N SER A 58 -22.33 8.59 -1.61
CA SER A 58 -22.32 10.00 -2.02
C SER A 58 -21.92 10.88 -0.85
N ASN A 59 -20.91 11.74 -1.05
CA ASN A 59 -20.43 12.65 -0.03
C ASN A 59 -21.61 13.51 0.48
N PRO A 60 -22.01 13.38 1.76
CA PRO A 60 -23.17 14.10 2.30
C PRO A 60 -22.94 15.61 2.40
N LEU A 61 -21.71 16.08 2.16
CA LEU A 61 -21.32 17.48 2.15
C LEU A 61 -21.19 18.06 0.73
N ALA A 62 -21.36 17.26 -0.33
CA ALA A 62 -21.12 17.69 -1.71
C ALA A 62 -21.95 18.91 -2.14
N ASN A 63 -23.14 19.08 -1.56
CA ASN A 63 -24.07 20.17 -1.87
C ASN A 63 -24.28 21.14 -0.70
N LYS A 64 -23.48 21.04 0.36
CA LYS A 64 -23.56 22.00 1.46
C LYS A 64 -22.69 23.20 1.12
N GLN A 65 -23.28 24.40 1.16
CA GLN A 65 -22.47 25.60 1.18
C GLN A 65 -21.63 25.59 2.47
N PRO A 66 -20.34 25.97 2.43
CA PRO A 66 -19.57 26.21 3.64
C PRO A 66 -20.39 27.14 4.54
N TYR A 67 -20.35 26.91 5.85
CA TYR A 67 -20.87 27.91 6.77
C TYR A 67 -20.17 29.22 6.43
N LEU A 68 -20.94 30.25 6.09
CA LEU A 68 -20.39 31.60 6.13
C LEU A 68 -20.12 31.83 7.61
N ASP A 69 -18.85 31.77 7.99
CA ASP A 69 -18.37 32.41 9.20
C ASP A 69 -18.59 33.92 8.98
N TYR A 70 -19.82 34.36 9.18
CA TYR A 70 -20.05 35.71 9.66
C TYR A 70 -19.44 35.69 11.04
N ALA A 71 -18.13 35.92 11.13
CA ALA A 71 -17.53 36.37 12.37
C ALA A 71 -18.34 37.60 12.76
N ASP A 72 -19.30 37.42 13.66
CA ASP A 72 -19.95 38.52 14.32
C ASP A 72 -18.79 39.32 14.92
N PRO A 73 -18.63 40.62 14.60
CA PRO A 73 -17.56 41.41 15.20
C PRO A 73 -17.63 41.43 16.73
N GLN A 74 -18.75 40.99 17.32
CA GLN A 74 -18.97 40.83 18.75
C GLN A 74 -18.63 39.44 19.29
N GLU A 75 -18.34 38.45 18.44
CA GLU A 75 -17.81 37.18 18.93
C GLU A 75 -16.42 37.41 19.52
N PRO A 76 -16.23 37.11 20.81
CA PRO A 76 -14.91 37.25 21.42
C PRO A 76 -13.96 36.29 20.71
N ALA A 77 -12.85 36.83 20.19
CA ALA A 77 -11.78 36.02 19.64
C ALA A 77 -11.42 34.94 20.66
N ILE A 78 -11.46 33.67 20.24
CA ILE A 78 -11.12 32.53 21.09
C ILE A 78 -9.71 32.79 21.66
N PRO A 79 -9.55 32.90 23.00
CA PRO A 79 -8.26 33.21 23.60
C PRO A 79 -7.21 32.19 23.15
N LEU A 80 -6.01 32.65 22.76
CA LEU A 80 -4.93 31.75 22.29
C LEU A 80 -4.60 30.60 23.26
N GLY A 81 -4.88 30.75 24.55
CA GLY A 81 -4.66 29.73 25.58
C GLY A 81 -5.67 28.58 25.61
N GLU A 82 -6.78 28.65 24.85
CA GLU A 82 -7.74 27.54 24.74
C GLU A 82 -7.36 26.53 23.64
N TRP A 83 -6.41 26.89 22.77
CA TRP A 83 -5.82 25.98 21.78
C TRP A 83 -4.80 25.02 22.38
N ASP A 84 -4.29 25.30 23.58
CA ASP A 84 -3.42 24.39 24.32
C ASP A 84 -4.25 23.21 24.82
N MET A 85 -4.46 22.22 23.94
CA MET A 85 -4.72 20.85 24.37
C MET A 85 -3.61 20.48 25.34
N LYS A 86 -3.90 20.52 26.65
CA LYS A 86 -3.00 19.99 27.68
C LYS A 86 -2.58 18.60 27.21
N ASN A 87 -1.32 18.48 26.80
CA ASN A 87 -0.68 17.23 26.44
C ASN A 87 -0.68 16.32 27.68
N SER A 88 -1.80 15.65 27.91
CA SER A 88 -1.98 14.64 28.94
C SER A 88 -1.30 13.36 28.48
N TYR A 89 0.04 13.38 28.40
CA TYR A 89 0.81 12.16 28.44
C TYR A 89 0.86 11.71 29.90
N GLY A 90 -0.11 10.87 30.29
CA GLY A 90 -0.10 10.18 31.56
C GLY A 90 1.07 9.21 31.62
N ILE A 91 2.21 9.65 32.14
CA ILE A 91 3.26 8.76 32.61
C ILE A 91 2.92 8.45 34.08
N ILE A 92 2.27 7.31 34.31
CA ILE A 92 2.22 6.72 35.65
C ILE A 92 3.51 5.91 35.81
N ILE A 93 4.44 6.44 36.60
CA ILE A 93 5.61 5.71 37.08
C ILE A 93 5.14 4.93 38.31
N ASN A 94 5.11 3.60 38.24
CA ASN A 94 4.89 2.76 39.41
C ASN A 94 6.13 2.83 40.32
N GLN A 95 5.96 3.30 41.55
CA GLN A 95 6.82 2.99 42.69
C GLN A 95 5.94 2.76 43.93
#